data_AF-A0A382KPI4-F1
#
_entry.id   AF-A0A382KPI4-F1
#
_cell.length_a   1.000
_cell.length_b   1.000
_cell.length_c   1.000
_cell.angle_alpha   90.00
_cell.angle_beta   90.00
_cell.angle_gamma   90.00
#
_symmetry.space_group_name_H-M   'P 1'
#
loop_
_entity.id
_entity.type
_entity.pdbx_description
1 polymer ?
#
loop_
_entity_poly.entity_id
_entity_poly.type
_entity_poly.pdbx_seq_one_letter_code
_entity_poly.pdbx_strand_id
1 'polypeptide(L)'
;NISFEWEVGEAGSVQDAKSSSDVSVSQRFVNQRLIPTAMENRGVLVDYTSGTNQITMWTSTQIPHLVRVLLSLVTGHPEHLIRVIAPDVGGAFGSKLYLYAEEVIAPIIAKRLRRPVKWIESRSEGYIATTHGRDHITDIEISGNRDGIITGLDVRTMANMGAYLSTFAPLIPTWLYGLMLSGPYKIPNIYCKVVAPFTNTTPVDAYRGAGRPEATYAVERAVDLFAAEIGMDPAEVRKKNFIPPFDDGYEVATTVSYDSGNYIASFEKALEMVGYDDFRKEQNQARDNGKLLGIGLSSYVEICGAAPSAVAGTLGARAGLWESANVRIHMTGKVSVFTGSSAHGQGHETAFAQIVSSELGIPVEDIDVIHGDTSQIQMGTGSFGSRSAAVGGSAIHLSTQKIKDKAKKLAAHILEA
;
A
#
# COMPACT_ATOMS: atom_id res chain seq x y z
N ASN A 1 -8.72 27.04 5.17
CA ASN A 1 -8.57 26.07 4.06
C ASN A 1 -8.06 24.71 4.54
N ILE A 2 -8.37 24.32 5.79
CA ILE A 2 -7.97 23.02 6.34
C ILE A 2 -9.09 22.02 6.02
N SER A 3 -8.74 20.89 5.41
CA SER A 3 -9.66 19.79 5.17
C SER A 3 -9.91 19.00 6.44
N PHE A 4 -8.84 18.61 7.13
CA PHE A 4 -8.92 17.87 8.39
C PHE A 4 -7.65 18.05 9.23
N GLU A 5 -7.79 17.77 10.52
CA GLU A 5 -6.69 17.52 11.45
C GLU A 5 -6.82 16.09 11.99
N TRP A 6 -5.70 15.44 12.26
CA TRP A 6 -5.65 14.08 12.80
C TRP A 6 -4.45 13.94 13.72
N GLU A 7 -4.57 13.14 14.78
CA GLU A 7 -3.47 12.88 15.71
C GLU A 7 -3.47 11.44 16.22
N VAL A 8 -2.28 10.98 16.64
CA VAL A 8 -2.05 9.71 17.31
C VAL A 8 -0.97 9.88 18.38
N GLY A 9 -1.12 9.17 19.50
CA GLY A 9 -0.24 9.29 20.66
C GLY A 9 -0.61 10.44 21.59
N GLU A 10 0.17 10.63 22.65
CA GLU A 10 -0.09 11.63 23.68
C GLU A 10 0.96 12.75 23.64
N ALA A 11 0.53 14.00 23.41
CA ALA A 11 1.47 15.13 23.31
C ALA A 11 2.28 15.38 24.59
N GLY A 12 1.74 15.05 25.77
CA GLY A 12 2.44 15.17 27.04
C GLY A 12 3.61 14.19 27.17
N SER A 13 3.45 12.95 26.69
CA SER A 13 4.46 11.90 26.86
C SER A 13 5.77 12.20 26.11
N VAL A 14 5.68 12.83 24.93
CA VAL A 14 6.87 13.27 24.18
C VAL A 14 7.55 14.48 24.81
N GLN A 15 6.81 15.36 25.48
CA GLN A 15 7.39 16.50 26.21
C GLN A 15 8.15 16.04 27.45
N ASP A 16 7.61 15.07 28.18
CA ASP A 16 8.26 14.46 29.34
C ASP A 16 9.50 13.65 28.91
N ALA A 17 9.41 12.89 27.81
CA ALA A 17 10.53 12.17 27.23
C ALA A 17 11.67 13.13 26.84
N LYS A 18 11.34 14.24 26.17
CA LYS A 18 12.32 15.27 25.81
C LYS A 18 12.99 15.89 27.04
N SER A 19 12.21 16.25 28.05
CA SER A 19 12.70 16.92 29.26
C SER A 19 13.62 16.02 30.10
N SER A 20 13.49 14.70 29.96
CA SER A 20 14.29 13.68 30.66
C SER A 20 15.44 13.12 29.84
N SER A 21 15.62 13.57 28.59
CA SER A 21 16.67 13.07 27.68
C SER A 21 17.92 13.95 27.69
N ASP A 22 19.08 13.35 27.47
CA ASP A 22 20.34 14.09 27.35
C ASP A 22 20.41 14.97 26.09
N VAL A 23 19.78 14.50 25.00
CA VAL A 23 19.88 15.07 23.66
C VAL A 23 18.51 15.10 22.99
N SER A 24 18.24 16.19 22.27
CA SER A 24 17.09 16.33 21.37
C SER A 24 17.54 16.99 20.08
N VAL A 25 17.12 16.45 18.94
CA VAL A 25 17.43 16.99 17.61
C VAL A 25 16.14 17.21 16.85
N SER A 26 16.00 18.38 16.24
CA SER A 26 14.85 18.72 15.41
C SER A 26 15.26 19.04 13.97
N GLN A 27 14.45 18.61 13.01
CA GLN A 27 14.63 18.96 11.61
C GLN A 27 13.28 19.03 10.88
N ARG A 28 13.20 19.94 9.90
CA ARG A 28 12.13 19.94 8.90
C ARG A 28 12.53 19.09 7.70
N PHE A 29 11.64 18.19 7.32
CA PHE A 29 11.72 17.38 6.12
C PHE A 29 10.63 17.78 5.12
N VAL A 30 11.01 17.77 3.84
CA VAL A 30 10.08 17.93 2.72
C VAL A 30 10.08 16.62 1.94
N ASN A 31 8.95 15.94 1.92
CA ASN A 31 8.71 14.83 1.01
C ASN A 31 8.00 15.40 -0.22
N GLN A 32 8.79 15.68 -1.26
CA GLN A 32 8.32 16.38 -2.44
C GLN A 32 7.18 15.63 -3.12
N ARG A 33 6.27 16.40 -3.71
CA ARG A 33 5.20 15.88 -4.54
C ARG A 33 5.75 15.12 -5.75
N LEU A 34 5.21 13.92 -6.01
CA LEU A 34 5.64 13.04 -7.10
C LEU A 34 4.47 12.56 -7.95
N ILE A 35 4.76 12.19 -9.20
CA ILE A 35 3.79 11.65 -10.15
C ILE A 35 4.13 10.17 -10.41
N PRO A 36 3.20 9.21 -10.20
CA PRO A 36 3.46 7.77 -10.37
C PRO A 36 3.92 7.32 -11.76
N THR A 37 3.61 8.09 -12.80
CA THR A 37 4.12 7.95 -14.19
C THR A 37 4.19 6.52 -14.72
N ALA A 38 3.05 5.81 -14.74
CA ALA A 38 2.95 4.51 -15.40
C ALA A 38 3.21 4.63 -16.92
N MET A 39 3.87 3.64 -17.54
CA MET A 39 4.18 3.67 -18.97
C MET A 39 2.92 3.73 -19.84
N GLU A 40 1.89 2.96 -19.49
CA GLU A 40 0.56 3.13 -20.03
C GLU A 40 -0.19 4.25 -19.28
N ASN A 41 -0.65 5.24 -20.02
CA ASN A 41 -1.53 6.30 -19.53
C ASN A 41 -2.91 5.77 -19.10
N ARG A 42 -3.75 6.63 -18.49
CA ARG A 42 -5.15 6.29 -18.23
C ARG A 42 -5.95 6.18 -19.53
N GLY A 43 -6.90 5.25 -19.56
CA GLY A 43 -7.76 5.03 -20.70
C GLY A 43 -9.10 4.42 -20.33
N VAL A 44 -10.14 4.83 -21.05
CA VAL A 44 -11.52 4.37 -20.87
C VAL A 44 -12.15 4.16 -22.23
N LEU A 45 -12.78 3.00 -22.42
CA LEU A 45 -13.69 2.73 -23.53
C LEU A 45 -15.04 2.32 -22.92
N VAL A 46 -16.12 2.96 -23.34
CA VAL A 46 -17.47 2.59 -22.91
C VAL A 46 -18.33 2.25 -24.10
N ASP A 47 -19.08 1.17 -23.98
CA ASP A 47 -20.22 0.85 -24.84
C ASP A 47 -21.52 0.80 -24.03
N TYR A 48 -22.57 1.39 -24.58
CA TYR A 48 -23.90 1.42 -23.97
C TYR A 48 -24.90 0.69 -24.86
N THR A 49 -25.42 -0.42 -24.36
CA THR A 49 -26.45 -1.21 -25.04
C THR A 49 -27.84 -0.73 -24.61
N SER A 50 -28.52 0.02 -25.48
CA SER A 50 -29.82 0.61 -25.16
C SER A 50 -30.93 -0.42 -24.91
N GLY A 51 -30.88 -1.58 -25.56
CA GLY A 51 -31.90 -2.63 -25.43
C GLY A 51 -31.95 -3.28 -24.04
N THR A 52 -30.79 -3.38 -23.37
CA THR A 52 -30.66 -3.96 -22.02
C THR A 52 -30.36 -2.90 -20.96
N ASN A 53 -30.26 -1.63 -21.36
CA ASN A 53 -29.75 -0.53 -20.54
C ASN A 53 -28.39 -0.86 -19.87
N GLN A 54 -27.56 -1.66 -20.54
CA GLN A 54 -26.28 -2.11 -19.99
C GLN A 54 -25.15 -1.16 -20.39
N ILE A 55 -24.28 -0.84 -19.42
CA ILE A 55 -23.02 -0.14 -19.64
C ILE A 55 -21.90 -1.19 -19.54
N THR A 56 -21.08 -1.31 -20.58
CA THR A 56 -19.81 -2.04 -20.51
C THR A 56 -18.67 -1.04 -20.62
N MET A 57 -17.78 -1.03 -19.63
CA MET A 57 -16.63 -0.15 -19.55
C MET A 57 -15.35 -0.96 -19.49
N TRP A 58 -14.44 -0.73 -20.43
CA TRP A 58 -13.06 -1.13 -20.34
C TRP A 58 -12.26 0.06 -19.81
N THR A 59 -11.59 -0.10 -18.67
CA THR A 59 -10.81 0.97 -18.05
C THR A 59 -9.51 0.45 -17.48
N SER A 60 -8.44 1.24 -17.61
CA SER A 60 -7.15 0.95 -16.99
C SER A 60 -7.25 1.23 -15.48
N THR A 61 -7.77 0.28 -14.70
CA THR A 61 -8.06 0.45 -13.27
C THR A 61 -7.47 -0.68 -12.41
N GLN A 62 -7.14 -0.36 -11.16
CA GLN A 62 -6.71 -1.33 -10.14
C GLN A 62 -7.89 -1.97 -9.39
N ILE A 63 -9.08 -1.38 -9.53
CA ILE A 63 -10.22 -1.59 -8.62
C ILE A 63 -11.54 -1.70 -9.40
N PRO A 64 -11.66 -2.62 -10.37
CA PRO A 64 -12.79 -2.67 -11.30
C PRO A 64 -14.16 -2.77 -10.61
N HIS A 65 -14.29 -3.58 -9.55
CA HIS A 65 -15.52 -3.66 -8.77
C HIS A 65 -15.86 -2.38 -8.01
N LEU A 66 -14.86 -1.67 -7.48
CA LEU A 66 -15.10 -0.40 -6.80
C LEU A 66 -15.48 0.69 -7.81
N VAL A 67 -14.87 0.72 -9.00
CA VAL A 67 -15.31 1.58 -10.11
C VAL A 67 -16.77 1.32 -10.45
N ARG A 68 -17.19 0.05 -10.55
CA ARG A 68 -18.61 -0.32 -10.80
C ARG A 68 -19.55 0.27 -9.74
N VAL A 69 -19.22 0.09 -8.46
CA VAL A 69 -20.03 0.60 -7.34
C VAL A 69 -20.07 2.13 -7.34
N LEU A 70 -18.91 2.80 -7.41
CA LEU A 70 -18.84 4.25 -7.36
C LEU A 70 -19.53 4.89 -8.57
N LEU A 71 -19.37 4.32 -9.77
CA LEU A 71 -20.07 4.78 -10.96
C LEU A 71 -21.58 4.67 -10.80
N SER A 72 -22.08 3.58 -10.23
CA SER A 72 -23.51 3.41 -9.92
C SER A 72 -23.99 4.51 -8.97
N LEU A 73 -23.25 4.75 -7.87
CA LEU A 73 -23.61 5.75 -6.87
C LEU A 73 -23.61 7.18 -7.43
N VAL A 74 -22.63 7.52 -8.28
CA VAL A 74 -22.50 8.87 -8.85
C VAL A 74 -23.53 9.12 -9.95
N THR A 75 -23.82 8.12 -10.79
CA THR A 75 -24.70 8.30 -11.97
C THR A 75 -26.15 7.89 -11.73
N GLY A 76 -26.44 7.16 -10.65
CA GLY A 76 -27.74 6.53 -10.40
C GLY A 76 -28.06 5.36 -11.33
N HIS A 77 -27.13 4.94 -12.20
CA HIS A 77 -27.34 3.79 -13.07
C HIS A 77 -27.26 2.49 -12.24
N PRO A 78 -28.20 1.54 -12.38
CA PRO A 78 -28.22 0.35 -11.53
C PRO A 78 -26.93 -0.46 -11.61
N GLU A 79 -26.32 -0.79 -10.47
CA GLU A 79 -25.01 -1.46 -10.40
C GLU A 79 -24.98 -2.76 -11.22
N HIS A 80 -26.03 -3.56 -11.16
CA HIS A 80 -26.14 -4.83 -11.89
C HIS A 80 -26.22 -4.67 -13.42
N LEU A 81 -26.42 -3.44 -13.92
CA LEU A 81 -26.40 -3.10 -15.34
C LEU A 81 -25.08 -2.41 -15.75
N ILE A 82 -24.08 -2.41 -14.88
CA ILE A 82 -22.74 -1.91 -15.14
C ILE A 82 -21.76 -3.08 -15.11
N ARG A 83 -21.02 -3.27 -16.19
CA ARG A 83 -19.89 -4.19 -16.28
C ARG A 83 -18.62 -3.39 -16.49
N VAL A 84 -17.72 -3.44 -15.51
CA VAL A 84 -16.36 -2.90 -15.64
C VAL A 84 -15.40 -4.06 -15.92
N ILE A 85 -14.50 -3.83 -16.87
CA ILE A 85 -13.44 -4.76 -17.29
C ILE A 85 -12.12 -3.99 -17.18
N ALA A 86 -11.25 -4.41 -16.28
CA ALA A 86 -9.83 -4.07 -16.31
C ALA A 86 -9.12 -5.07 -17.24
N PRO A 87 -8.65 -4.66 -18.44
CA PRO A 87 -7.86 -5.51 -19.31
C PRO A 87 -6.42 -5.63 -18.76
N ASP A 88 -5.46 -6.00 -19.60
CA ASP A 88 -4.05 -5.77 -19.28
C ASP A 88 -3.81 -4.28 -19.02
N VAL A 89 -3.25 -3.96 -17.85
CA VAL A 89 -2.93 -2.59 -17.44
C VAL A 89 -1.41 -2.43 -17.38
N GLY A 90 -0.87 -1.50 -18.17
CA GLY A 90 0.56 -1.25 -18.34
C GLY A 90 1.17 -0.43 -17.20
N GLY A 91 1.01 -0.92 -15.96
CA GLY A 91 1.44 -0.27 -14.74
C GLY A 91 0.40 0.71 -14.18
N ALA A 92 0.41 0.85 -12.85
CA ALA A 92 -0.55 1.69 -12.13
C ALA A 92 0.08 2.39 -10.93
N PHE A 93 0.77 1.66 -10.06
CA PHE A 93 1.53 2.20 -8.93
C PHE A 93 0.72 3.06 -7.94
N GLY A 94 -0.62 2.86 -7.89
CA GLY A 94 -1.55 3.61 -7.04
C GLY A 94 -2.36 4.67 -7.79
N SER A 95 -1.90 5.13 -8.96
CA SER A 95 -2.60 6.21 -9.67
C SER A 95 -3.91 5.78 -10.32
N LYS A 96 -4.07 4.49 -10.63
CA LYS A 96 -5.29 3.92 -11.22
C LYS A 96 -6.23 3.33 -10.14
N LEU A 97 -6.15 3.88 -8.93
CA LEU A 97 -6.95 3.53 -7.74
C LEU A 97 -8.09 4.52 -7.46
N TYR A 98 -8.20 5.57 -8.26
CA TYR A 98 -9.17 6.64 -8.10
C TYR A 98 -10.24 6.52 -9.19
N LEU A 99 -11.51 6.78 -8.85
CA LEU A 99 -12.55 6.95 -9.87
C LEU A 99 -12.38 8.35 -10.48
N TYR A 100 -11.89 8.39 -11.71
CA TYR A 100 -11.64 9.64 -12.40
C TYR A 100 -12.89 10.19 -13.11
N ALA A 101 -12.88 11.49 -13.38
CA ALA A 101 -13.99 12.16 -14.05
C ALA A 101 -14.28 11.55 -15.43
N GLU A 102 -13.24 11.13 -16.15
CA GLU A 102 -13.37 10.55 -17.49
C GLU A 102 -14.09 9.18 -17.47
N GLU A 103 -13.93 8.41 -16.39
CA GLU A 103 -14.69 7.18 -16.15
C GLU A 103 -16.18 7.46 -15.88
N VAL A 104 -16.54 8.67 -15.39
CA VAL A 104 -17.94 9.08 -15.17
C VAL A 104 -18.55 9.74 -16.42
N ILE A 105 -17.77 10.56 -17.13
CA ILE A 105 -18.24 11.33 -18.28
C ILE A 105 -18.43 10.43 -19.50
N ALA A 106 -17.50 9.51 -19.78
CA ALA A 106 -17.58 8.60 -20.93
C ALA A 106 -18.90 7.80 -21.02
N PRO A 107 -19.42 7.16 -19.96
CA PRO A 107 -20.70 6.45 -20.02
C PRO A 107 -21.90 7.37 -20.24
N ILE A 108 -21.88 8.59 -19.70
CA ILE A 108 -22.94 9.58 -19.94
C ILE A 108 -22.99 9.96 -21.43
N ILE A 109 -21.82 10.19 -22.04
CA ILE A 109 -21.72 10.51 -23.47
C ILE A 109 -22.14 9.29 -24.31
N ALA A 110 -21.64 8.10 -24.01
CA ALA A 110 -21.98 6.87 -24.74
C ALA A 110 -23.49 6.61 -24.72
N LYS A 111 -24.14 6.83 -23.57
CA LYS A 111 -25.60 6.71 -23.41
C LYS A 111 -26.39 7.71 -24.27
N ARG A 112 -25.91 8.96 -24.36
CA ARG A 112 -26.54 10.01 -25.19
C ARG A 112 -26.36 9.76 -26.68
N LEU A 113 -25.16 9.36 -27.09
CA LEU A 113 -24.81 9.13 -28.50
C LEU A 113 -25.28 7.76 -29.01
N ARG A 114 -25.54 6.80 -28.11
CA ARG A 114 -25.80 5.38 -28.43
C ARG A 114 -24.70 4.78 -29.30
N ARG A 115 -23.45 5.15 -29.00
CA ARG A 115 -22.25 4.68 -29.70
C ARG A 115 -21.13 4.51 -28.68
N PRO A 116 -20.18 3.60 -28.95
CA PRO A 116 -19.00 3.49 -28.12
C PRO A 116 -18.22 4.81 -28.05
N VAL A 117 -17.71 5.14 -26.87
CA VAL A 117 -16.89 6.32 -26.60
C VAL A 117 -15.55 5.87 -26.05
N LYS A 118 -14.47 6.26 -26.72
CA LYS A 118 -13.09 5.99 -26.29
C LYS A 118 -12.41 7.29 -25.88
N TRP A 119 -11.76 7.28 -24.74
CA TRP A 119 -10.89 8.33 -24.25
C TRP A 119 -9.56 7.72 -23.80
N ILE A 120 -8.45 8.31 -24.24
CA ILE A 120 -7.08 7.92 -23.87
C ILE A 120 -6.33 9.23 -23.65
N GLU A 121 -5.75 9.43 -22.46
CA GLU A 121 -4.98 10.64 -22.21
C GLU A 121 -3.60 10.59 -22.88
N SER A 122 -3.07 11.75 -23.24
CA SER A 122 -1.66 11.96 -23.52
C SER A 122 -0.83 12.02 -22.22
N ARG A 123 0.49 11.90 -22.35
CA ARG A 123 1.40 11.97 -21.19
C ARG A 123 1.29 13.30 -20.45
N SER A 124 1.21 14.41 -21.19
CA SER A 124 1.14 15.76 -20.64
C SER A 124 -0.18 16.00 -19.91
N GLU A 125 -1.30 15.47 -20.43
CA GLU A 125 -2.58 15.46 -19.70
C GLU A 125 -2.46 14.67 -18.40
N GLY A 126 -1.84 13.48 -18.46
CA GLY A 126 -1.62 12.64 -17.28
C GLY A 126 -0.85 13.34 -16.16
N TYR A 127 0.17 14.14 -16.48
CA TYR A 127 0.92 14.90 -15.47
C TYR A 127 0.09 15.95 -14.73
N ILE A 128 -0.99 16.44 -15.34
CA ILE A 128 -1.84 17.48 -14.76
C ILE A 128 -3.08 16.85 -14.09
N ALA A 129 -3.66 15.82 -14.70
CA ALA A 129 -4.97 15.29 -14.33
C ALA A 129 -4.93 14.01 -13.48
N THR A 130 -3.85 13.22 -13.56
CA THR A 130 -3.69 12.02 -12.72
C THR A 130 -3.33 12.44 -11.30
N THR A 131 -3.83 11.74 -10.29
CA THR A 131 -3.47 12.04 -8.90
C THR A 131 -1.96 11.94 -8.68
N HIS A 132 -1.44 12.82 -7.83
CA HIS A 132 -0.02 12.82 -7.42
C HIS A 132 0.12 12.13 -6.06
N GLY A 133 1.32 11.94 -5.53
CA GLY A 133 1.51 11.41 -4.18
C GLY A 133 2.56 12.18 -3.39
N ARG A 134 2.74 11.81 -2.12
CA ARG A 134 3.62 12.45 -1.14
C ARG A 134 3.11 13.82 -0.69
N ASP A 135 3.88 14.88 -0.94
CA ASP A 135 3.56 16.28 -0.66
C ASP A 135 3.36 16.57 0.85
N HIS A 136 4.31 16.05 1.64
CA HIS A 136 4.38 16.26 3.10
C HIS A 136 5.48 17.25 3.45
N ILE A 137 5.16 18.16 4.37
CA ILE A 137 6.16 18.94 5.12
C ILE A 137 6.07 18.47 6.56
N THR A 138 7.14 17.84 7.05
CA THR A 138 7.18 17.21 8.37
C THR A 138 8.24 17.88 9.23
N ASP A 139 7.81 18.52 10.31
CA ASP A 139 8.68 18.91 11.41
C ASP A 139 8.79 17.71 12.36
N ILE A 140 10.00 17.21 12.57
CA ILE A 140 10.26 16.06 13.45
C ILE A 140 11.26 16.45 14.53
N GLU A 141 11.04 15.94 15.74
CA GLU A 141 11.97 16.03 16.85
C GLU A 141 12.16 14.65 17.47
N ILE A 142 13.42 14.22 17.58
CA ILE A 142 13.82 12.95 18.19
C ILE A 142 14.64 13.23 19.46
N SER A 143 14.28 12.57 20.56
CA SER A 143 14.97 12.68 21.84
C SER A 143 15.56 11.34 22.27
N GLY A 144 16.68 11.40 22.99
CA GLY A 144 17.33 10.21 23.54
C GLY A 144 18.57 10.53 24.37
N ASN A 145 19.21 9.47 24.85
CA ASN A 145 20.37 9.57 25.75
C ASN A 145 21.69 9.36 25.00
N ARG A 146 22.81 9.82 25.57
CA ARG A 146 24.13 9.70 24.94
C ARG A 146 24.63 8.26 24.78
N ASP A 147 24.01 7.31 25.50
CA ASP A 147 24.24 5.88 25.32
C ASP A 147 23.56 5.31 24.05
N GLY A 148 22.83 6.13 23.30
CA GLY A 148 22.18 5.78 22.04
C GLY A 148 20.77 5.21 22.20
N ILE A 149 20.15 5.29 23.37
CA ILE A 149 18.74 4.88 23.57
C ILE A 149 17.80 6.04 23.21
N ILE A 150 16.86 5.79 22.29
CA ILE A 150 15.83 6.74 21.86
C ILE A 150 14.65 6.68 22.84
N THR A 151 14.18 7.84 23.29
CA THR A 151 13.13 7.98 24.29
C THR A 151 11.83 8.56 23.73
N GLY A 152 11.90 9.34 22.65
CA GLY A 152 10.75 10.09 22.16
C GLY A 152 10.84 10.52 20.70
N LEU A 153 9.67 10.66 20.06
CA LEU A 153 9.50 11.17 18.70
C LEU A 153 8.24 12.06 18.60
N ASP A 154 8.42 13.38 18.45
CA ASP A 154 7.33 14.33 18.14
C ASP A 154 7.33 14.65 16.65
N VAL A 155 6.20 14.41 15.98
CA VAL A 155 6.06 14.55 14.53
C VAL A 155 4.87 15.44 14.19
N ARG A 156 5.13 16.56 13.49
CA ARG A 156 4.09 17.48 13.04
C ARG A 156 4.15 17.60 11.53
N THR A 157 3.09 17.16 10.86
CA THR A 157 3.06 17.04 9.41
C THR A 157 1.96 17.89 8.80
N MET A 158 2.32 18.72 7.84
CA MET A 158 1.38 19.34 6.92
C MET A 158 1.33 18.49 5.64
N ALA A 159 0.17 17.91 5.34
CA ALA A 159 -0.04 17.03 4.19
C ALA A 159 -0.95 17.70 3.16
N ASN A 160 -0.42 18.08 2.00
CA ASN A 160 -1.19 18.78 0.99
C ASN A 160 -2.19 17.85 0.29
N MET A 161 -3.48 18.16 0.34
CA MET A 161 -4.53 17.34 -0.28
C MET A 161 -4.82 17.70 -1.74
N GLY A 162 -4.26 18.80 -2.25
CA GLY A 162 -4.68 19.37 -3.53
C GLY A 162 -6.05 20.05 -3.45
N ALA A 163 -6.71 20.22 -4.59
CA ALA A 163 -7.96 20.97 -4.66
C ALA A 163 -9.17 20.23 -4.07
N TYR A 164 -9.15 18.89 -4.10
CA TYR A 164 -10.25 18.03 -3.66
C TYR A 164 -9.70 16.76 -3.03
N LEU A 165 -10.49 16.11 -2.19
CA LEU A 165 -10.15 14.79 -1.67
C LEU A 165 -10.40 13.72 -2.75
N SER A 166 -9.36 12.96 -3.05
CA SER A 166 -9.48 11.73 -3.82
C SER A 166 -9.88 10.55 -2.92
N THR A 167 -10.02 9.34 -3.48
CA THR A 167 -10.59 8.17 -2.77
C THR A 167 -9.81 7.79 -1.52
N PHE A 168 -8.47 7.73 -1.58
CA PHE A 168 -7.66 7.33 -0.43
C PHE A 168 -6.80 8.47 0.14
N ALA A 169 -6.89 9.70 -0.40
CA ALA A 169 -6.09 10.84 0.07
C ALA A 169 -6.09 11.04 1.59
N PRO A 170 -7.23 11.05 2.30
CA PRO A 170 -7.23 11.27 3.76
C PRO A 170 -6.58 10.13 4.55
N LEU A 171 -6.64 8.90 4.02
CA LEU A 171 -6.10 7.70 4.68
C LEU A 171 -4.56 7.71 4.69
N ILE A 172 -3.96 8.31 3.67
CA ILE A 172 -2.52 8.28 3.41
C ILE A 172 -1.68 8.99 4.48
N PRO A 173 -1.92 10.28 4.79
CA PRO A 173 -1.13 10.99 5.79
C PRO A 173 -1.58 10.69 7.22
N THR A 174 -2.64 9.89 7.41
CA THR A 174 -3.15 9.51 8.73
C THR A 174 -2.71 8.10 9.06
N TRP A 175 -3.58 7.11 8.89
CA TRP A 175 -3.37 5.73 9.31
C TRP A 175 -2.19 5.04 8.62
N LEU A 176 -1.91 5.39 7.36
CA LEU A 176 -0.81 4.77 6.61
C LEU A 176 0.55 5.43 6.87
N TYR A 177 0.56 6.54 7.61
CA TYR A 177 1.73 7.34 7.93
C TYR A 177 1.99 7.36 9.44
N GLY A 178 1.07 7.95 10.23
CA GLY A 178 1.25 8.14 11.67
C GLY A 178 1.43 6.84 12.43
N LEU A 179 0.69 5.78 12.06
CA LEU A 179 0.83 4.46 12.68
C LEU A 179 2.13 3.73 12.33
N MET A 180 2.89 4.26 11.37
CA MET A 180 4.16 3.67 10.92
C MET A 180 5.37 4.36 11.54
N LEU A 181 5.17 5.42 12.34
CA LEU A 181 6.26 6.22 12.89
C LEU A 181 7.07 5.51 13.98
N SER A 182 6.60 4.37 14.49
CA SER A 182 7.43 3.50 15.33
C SER A 182 8.56 2.84 14.53
N GLY A 183 8.36 2.60 13.23
CA GLY A 183 9.30 1.82 12.42
C GLY A 183 9.65 0.47 13.07
N PRO A 184 10.85 -0.08 12.85
CA PRO A 184 11.32 -1.29 13.54
C PRO A 184 11.82 -1.04 14.98
N TYR A 185 11.55 0.14 15.58
CA TYR A 185 12.19 0.59 16.82
C TYR A 185 11.27 0.56 18.04
N LYS A 186 11.84 0.24 19.21
CA LYS A 186 11.18 0.31 20.52
C LYS A 186 11.22 1.74 21.09
N ILE A 187 10.61 2.69 20.38
CA ILE A 187 10.48 4.08 20.85
C ILE A 187 9.24 4.17 21.76
N PRO A 188 9.39 4.49 23.05
CA PRO A 188 8.28 4.39 24.00
C PRO A 188 7.26 5.52 23.85
N ASN A 189 7.69 6.72 23.45
CA ASN A 189 6.81 7.89 23.35
C ASN A 189 6.80 8.42 21.93
N ILE A 190 5.66 8.33 21.26
CA ILE A 190 5.48 8.89 19.92
C ILE A 190 4.20 9.71 19.90
N TYR A 191 4.30 10.94 19.40
CA TYR A 191 3.15 11.78 19.10
C TYR A 191 3.24 12.21 17.64
N CYS A 192 2.12 12.11 16.92
CA CYS A 192 2.02 12.64 15.58
C CYS A 192 0.77 13.49 15.42
N LYS A 193 0.94 14.72 14.94
CA LYS A 193 -0.13 15.60 14.49
C LYS A 193 -0.05 15.84 12.99
N VAL A 194 -1.17 15.67 12.30
CA VAL A 194 -1.32 15.89 10.86
C VAL A 194 -2.33 17.00 10.62
N VAL A 195 -1.95 17.99 9.83
CA VAL A 195 -2.82 19.06 9.35
C VAL A 195 -2.88 18.97 7.83
N ALA A 196 -4.08 18.77 7.28
CA ALA A 196 -4.25 18.52 5.86
C ALA A 196 -4.98 19.69 5.17
N PRO A 197 -4.27 20.68 4.59
CA PRO A 197 -4.89 21.76 3.86
C PRO A 197 -5.31 21.35 2.44
N PHE A 198 -6.35 22.01 1.92
CA PHE A 198 -6.57 22.09 0.48
C PHE A 198 -5.63 23.13 -0.14
N THR A 199 -5.26 22.93 -1.40
CA THR A 199 -4.46 23.88 -2.19
C THR A 199 -4.94 23.91 -3.64
N ASN A 200 -4.56 24.94 -4.41
CA ASN A 200 -4.89 25.03 -5.83
C ASN A 200 -3.94 24.17 -6.70
N THR A 201 -3.83 22.88 -6.37
CA THR A 201 -3.03 21.89 -7.11
C THR A 201 -3.89 20.67 -7.43
N THR A 202 -3.41 19.80 -8.34
CA THR A 202 -4.05 18.49 -8.60
C THR A 202 -4.31 17.75 -7.28
N PRO A 203 -5.34 16.91 -7.14
CA PRO A 203 -5.46 16.06 -5.96
C PRO A 203 -4.25 15.14 -5.77
N VAL A 204 -3.89 14.85 -4.53
CA VAL A 204 -2.98 13.74 -4.20
C VAL A 204 -3.79 12.47 -3.99
N ASP A 205 -3.19 11.31 -4.15
CA ASP A 205 -3.69 9.98 -3.76
C ASP A 205 -2.48 9.02 -3.68
N ALA A 206 -2.75 7.73 -3.70
CA ALA A 206 -1.75 6.68 -3.58
C ALA A 206 -0.70 6.77 -4.70
N TYR A 207 0.54 6.92 -4.28
CA TYR A 207 1.73 6.54 -5.04
C TYR A 207 2.50 5.51 -4.23
N ARG A 208 2.86 4.37 -4.83
CA ARG A 208 3.50 3.17 -4.24
C ARG A 208 4.02 3.35 -2.81
N GLY A 209 3.50 2.53 -1.90
CA GLY A 209 3.70 2.65 -0.45
C GLY A 209 2.63 3.55 0.17
N ALA A 210 2.55 4.82 -0.25
CA ALA A 210 1.54 5.80 0.18
C ALA A 210 1.42 5.94 1.71
N GLY A 211 2.09 6.95 2.27
CA GLY A 211 2.16 7.19 3.72
C GLY A 211 3.33 6.45 4.36
N ARG A 212 3.53 5.16 4.03
CA ARG A 212 4.63 4.37 4.60
C ARG A 212 6.01 4.90 4.19
N PRO A 213 6.30 5.21 2.91
CA PRO A 213 7.58 5.80 2.53
C PRO A 213 7.85 7.14 3.23
N GLU A 214 6.81 7.95 3.44
CA GLU A 214 6.88 9.22 4.15
C GLU A 214 7.26 9.01 5.61
N ALA A 215 6.64 8.03 6.28
CA ALA A 215 6.96 7.66 7.66
C ALA A 215 8.36 7.03 7.79
N THR A 216 8.70 6.06 6.95
CA THR A 216 10.04 5.46 6.91
C THR A 216 11.11 6.52 6.68
N TYR A 217 10.89 7.44 5.74
CA TYR A 217 11.82 8.53 5.49
C TYR A 217 11.98 9.42 6.73
N ALA A 218 10.88 9.81 7.39
CA ALA A 218 10.94 10.65 8.58
C ALA A 218 11.71 9.95 9.72
N VAL A 219 11.36 8.69 10.03
CA VAL A 219 11.97 7.91 11.12
C VAL A 219 13.45 7.63 10.85
N GLU A 220 13.80 7.08 9.68
CA GLU A 220 15.20 6.72 9.39
C GLU A 220 16.12 7.95 9.34
N ARG A 221 15.61 9.08 8.81
CA ARG A 221 16.36 10.33 8.83
C ARG A 221 16.53 10.88 10.25
N ALA A 222 15.50 10.78 11.09
CA ALA A 222 15.59 11.17 12.50
C ALA A 222 16.61 10.31 13.27
N VAL A 223 16.63 8.99 13.04
CA VAL A 223 17.62 8.08 13.64
C VAL A 223 19.04 8.43 13.22
N ASP A 224 19.28 8.74 11.94
CA ASP A 224 20.59 9.19 11.46
C ASP A 224 21.02 10.53 12.08
N LEU A 225 20.08 11.47 12.26
CA LEU A 225 20.36 12.76 12.92
C LEU A 225 20.72 12.58 14.38
N PHE A 226 19.97 11.74 15.10
CA PHE A 226 20.27 11.41 16.49
C PHE A 226 21.65 10.74 16.62
N ALA A 227 21.96 9.76 15.75
CA ALA A 227 23.26 9.11 15.73
C ALA A 227 24.41 10.10 15.50
N ALA A 228 24.24 11.04 14.56
CA ALA A 228 25.22 12.07 14.28
C ALA A 228 25.43 13.02 15.48
N GLU A 229 24.36 13.44 16.15
CA GLU A 229 24.43 14.35 17.30
C GLU A 229 25.14 13.73 18.50
N ILE A 230 24.91 12.45 18.78
CA ILE A 230 25.59 11.74 19.88
C ILE A 230 26.97 11.20 19.49
N GLY A 231 27.35 11.29 18.21
CA GLY A 231 28.63 10.79 17.70
C GLY A 231 28.74 9.27 17.68
N MET A 232 27.63 8.55 17.50
CA MET A 232 27.58 7.09 17.44
C MET A 232 27.37 6.60 16.02
N ASP A 233 27.93 5.43 15.67
CA ASP A 233 27.68 4.84 14.36
C ASP A 233 26.17 4.55 14.18
N PRO A 234 25.56 4.95 13.05
CA PRO A 234 24.11 4.81 12.84
C PRO A 234 23.63 3.36 12.79
N ALA A 235 24.50 2.38 12.51
CA ALA A 235 24.14 0.96 12.62
C ALA A 235 24.05 0.51 14.09
N GLU A 236 24.94 1.02 14.95
CA GLU A 236 24.89 0.73 16.40
C GLU A 236 23.65 1.33 17.05
N VAL A 237 23.30 2.58 16.72
CA VAL A 237 22.07 3.23 17.21
C VAL A 237 20.84 2.40 16.83
N ARG A 238 20.74 1.94 15.58
CA ARG A 238 19.64 1.09 15.14
C ARG A 238 19.57 -0.22 15.92
N LYS A 239 20.69 -0.92 16.07
CA LYS A 239 20.76 -2.19 16.83
C LYS A 239 20.32 -2.04 18.28
N LYS A 240 20.69 -0.94 18.96
CA LYS A 240 20.26 -0.65 20.34
C LYS A 240 18.76 -0.43 20.48
N ASN A 241 18.12 0.09 19.44
CA ASN A 241 16.73 0.52 19.46
C ASN A 241 15.78 -0.40 18.69
N PHE A 242 16.24 -1.46 18.03
CA PHE A 242 15.33 -2.41 17.40
C PHE A 242 14.41 -3.08 18.42
N ILE A 243 13.19 -3.36 17.99
CA ILE A 243 12.28 -4.27 18.67
C ILE A 243 12.94 -5.67 18.69
N PRO A 244 13.01 -6.34 19.86
CA PRO A 244 13.54 -7.71 19.97
C PRO A 244 12.74 -8.70 19.11
N PRO A 245 13.30 -9.86 18.72
CA PRO A 245 12.57 -10.84 17.93
C PRO A 245 11.26 -11.29 18.58
N PHE A 246 10.21 -11.45 17.77
CA PHE A 246 8.87 -11.86 18.20
C PHE A 246 8.12 -12.59 17.07
N ASP A 247 7.25 -13.54 17.43
CA ASP A 247 6.52 -14.39 16.47
C ASP A 247 4.99 -14.32 16.61
N ASP A 248 4.46 -13.66 17.64
CA ASP A 248 3.03 -13.61 17.95
C ASP A 248 2.62 -12.24 18.51
N GLY A 249 2.73 -11.21 17.68
CA GLY A 249 2.31 -9.86 18.07
C GLY A 249 3.39 -9.04 18.78
N TYR A 250 3.51 -7.77 18.41
CA TYR A 250 4.22 -6.76 19.20
C TYR A 250 3.48 -5.41 19.09
N GLU A 251 2.96 -4.92 20.21
CA GLU A 251 2.29 -3.62 20.27
C GLU A 251 3.32 -2.48 20.28
N VAL A 252 3.22 -1.59 19.29
CA VAL A 252 4.06 -0.39 19.23
C VAL A 252 3.34 0.83 19.80
N ALA A 253 4.10 1.87 20.17
CA ALA A 253 3.58 3.11 20.76
C ALA A 253 2.50 3.82 19.91
N THR A 254 2.47 3.55 18.60
CA THR A 254 1.49 4.09 17.66
C THR A 254 0.22 3.23 17.52
N THR A 255 -0.05 2.35 18.49
CA THR A 255 -1.31 1.57 18.65
C THR A 255 -1.60 0.47 17.63
N VAL A 256 -0.61 0.11 16.79
CA VAL A 256 -0.66 -1.07 15.92
C VAL A 256 0.08 -2.23 16.57
N SER A 257 -0.41 -3.45 16.32
CA SER A 257 0.33 -4.68 16.62
C SER A 257 1.00 -5.20 15.35
N TYR A 258 2.31 -5.40 15.40
CA TYR A 258 3.07 -6.08 14.35
C TYR A 258 2.92 -7.58 14.50
N ASP A 259 2.86 -8.32 13.40
CA ASP A 259 2.57 -9.76 13.40
C ASP A 259 3.77 -10.60 13.85
N SER A 260 4.94 -10.37 13.26
CA SER A 260 6.20 -11.04 13.60
C SER A 260 7.40 -10.20 13.14
N GLY A 261 8.60 -10.48 13.66
CA GLY A 261 9.80 -9.78 13.19
C GLY A 261 11.09 -10.26 13.83
N ASN A 262 12.16 -10.31 13.02
CA ASN A 262 13.54 -10.42 13.49
C ASN A 262 14.43 -9.42 12.75
N TYR A 263 14.31 -8.16 13.17
CA TYR A 263 14.93 -7.01 12.50
C TYR A 263 16.45 -7.01 12.65
N ILE A 264 16.97 -7.42 13.82
CA ILE A 264 18.40 -7.52 14.08
C ILE A 264 19.05 -8.49 13.09
N ALA A 265 18.51 -9.71 12.94
CA ALA A 265 19.09 -10.70 12.04
C ALA A 265 19.10 -10.23 10.57
N SER A 266 18.02 -9.61 10.12
CA SER A 266 17.92 -9.08 8.75
C SER A 266 18.92 -7.93 8.52
N PHE A 267 19.08 -7.06 9.51
CA PHE A 267 19.99 -5.93 9.45
C PHE A 267 21.45 -6.36 9.47
N GLU A 268 21.83 -7.26 10.39
CA GLU A 268 23.18 -7.82 10.46
C GLU A 268 23.56 -8.54 9.18
N LYS A 269 22.62 -9.29 8.58
CA LYS A 269 22.88 -9.94 7.30
C LYS A 269 23.14 -8.94 6.19
N ALA A 270 22.41 -7.83 6.15
CA ALA A 270 22.64 -6.76 5.17
C ALA A 270 24.02 -6.09 5.37
N LEU A 271 24.44 -5.84 6.61
CA LEU A 271 25.76 -5.28 6.93
C LEU A 271 26.89 -6.23 6.53
N GLU A 272 26.72 -7.53 6.76
CA GLU A 272 27.68 -8.57 6.33
C GLU A 272 27.81 -8.60 4.80
N MET A 273 26.67 -8.64 4.08
CA MET A 273 26.66 -8.73 2.61
C MET A 273 27.36 -7.56 1.92
N VAL A 274 27.32 -6.37 2.51
CA VAL A 274 27.98 -5.18 1.97
C VAL A 274 29.41 -5.00 2.49
N GLY A 275 29.84 -5.77 3.49
CA GLY A 275 31.13 -5.57 4.16
C GLY A 275 31.20 -4.20 4.85
N TYR A 276 30.19 -3.87 5.67
CA TYR A 276 29.98 -2.53 6.22
C TYR A 276 31.22 -1.92 6.90
N ASP A 277 31.94 -2.70 7.71
CA ASP A 277 33.13 -2.22 8.43
C ASP A 277 34.26 -1.84 7.48
N ASP A 278 34.45 -2.59 6.40
CA ASP A 278 35.45 -2.26 5.38
C ASP A 278 35.00 -1.06 4.56
N PHE A 279 33.71 -0.93 4.28
CA PHE A 279 33.16 0.23 3.59
C PHE A 279 33.27 1.52 4.42
N ARG A 280 33.17 1.42 5.76
CA ARG A 280 33.46 2.53 6.69
C ARG A 280 34.93 2.96 6.63
N LYS A 281 35.88 2.02 6.51
CA LYS A 281 37.30 2.35 6.31
C LYS A 281 37.52 3.05 4.96
N GLU A 282 36.90 2.54 3.90
CA GLU A 282 36.96 3.15 2.56
C GLU A 282 36.38 4.57 2.57
N GLN A 283 35.27 4.79 3.27
CA GLN A 283 34.68 6.13 3.43
C GLN A 283 35.66 7.12 4.05
N ASN A 284 36.43 6.71 5.06
CA ASN A 284 37.43 7.57 5.69
C ASN A 284 38.59 7.87 4.73
N GLN A 285 39.10 6.86 4.03
CA GLN A 285 40.15 7.03 3.01
C GLN A 285 39.69 7.93 1.85
N ALA A 286 38.42 7.85 1.45
CA ALA A 286 37.85 8.70 0.42
C ALA A 286 37.91 10.18 0.84
N ARG A 287 37.61 10.50 2.11
CA ARG A 287 37.70 11.87 2.64
C ARG A 287 39.14 12.40 2.59
N ASP A 288 40.12 11.59 2.97
CA ASP A 288 41.54 11.97 2.90
C ASP A 288 41.99 12.27 1.46
N ASN A 289 41.34 11.66 0.47
CA ASN A 289 41.57 11.86 -0.95
C ASN A 289 40.62 12.91 -1.59
N GLY A 290 39.93 13.73 -0.79
CA GLY A 290 39.06 14.80 -1.27
C GLY A 290 37.74 14.32 -1.92
N LYS A 291 37.31 13.09 -1.67
CA LYS A 291 36.04 12.53 -2.16
C LYS A 291 35.04 12.36 -1.02
N LEU A 292 33.76 12.59 -1.31
CA LEU A 292 32.66 12.35 -0.38
C LEU A 292 31.97 11.02 -0.71
N LEU A 293 32.21 10.02 0.13
CA LEU A 293 31.55 8.71 0.05
C LEU A 293 30.45 8.63 1.12
N GLY A 294 29.22 8.33 0.71
CA GLY A 294 28.07 8.20 1.60
C GLY A 294 27.66 6.74 1.78
N ILE A 295 27.29 6.38 3.02
CA ILE A 295 26.71 5.07 3.34
C ILE A 295 25.35 5.34 3.96
N GLY A 296 24.28 4.94 3.27
CA GLY A 296 22.90 5.09 3.73
C GLY A 296 22.36 3.77 4.26
N LEU A 297 21.69 3.82 5.41
CA LEU A 297 21.03 2.67 6.03
C LEU A 297 19.54 2.99 6.16
N SER A 298 18.68 2.01 5.86
CA SER A 298 17.23 2.16 6.00
C SER A 298 16.63 0.84 6.47
N SER A 299 16.19 0.80 7.72
CA SER A 299 15.43 -0.33 8.28
C SER A 299 13.97 0.05 8.39
N TYR A 300 13.07 -0.75 7.83
CA TYR A 300 11.66 -0.39 7.76
C TYR A 300 10.74 -1.59 8.03
N VAL A 301 9.54 -1.27 8.51
CA VAL A 301 8.38 -2.15 8.60
C VAL A 301 7.31 -1.57 7.68
N GLU A 302 6.40 -2.37 7.15
CA GLU A 302 5.31 -1.89 6.29
C GLU A 302 3.98 -2.55 6.65
N ILE A 303 2.97 -1.75 7.00
CA ILE A 303 1.58 -2.26 7.09
C ILE A 303 1.06 -2.50 5.68
N CYS A 304 0.97 -3.77 5.30
CA CYS A 304 0.40 -4.25 4.05
C CYS A 304 -0.94 -4.96 4.31
N GLY A 305 -1.66 -5.34 3.26
CA GLY A 305 -2.78 -6.27 3.43
C GLY A 305 -3.99 -5.70 4.17
N ALA A 306 -4.27 -4.40 4.04
CA ALA A 306 -5.42 -3.75 4.66
C ALA A 306 -6.72 -4.54 4.36
N ALA A 307 -7.27 -5.19 5.40
CA ALA A 307 -8.34 -6.18 5.24
C ALA A 307 -9.32 -6.33 6.41
N PRO A 308 -8.92 -6.31 7.69
CA PRO A 308 -9.88 -6.56 8.77
C PRO A 308 -11.03 -5.56 8.75
N SER A 309 -12.22 -6.03 8.36
CA SER A 309 -13.37 -5.15 8.04
C SER A 309 -13.86 -4.36 9.24
N ALA A 310 -13.81 -4.96 10.43
CA ALA A 310 -14.13 -4.30 11.69
C ALA A 310 -13.21 -3.11 11.94
N VAL A 311 -11.89 -3.30 11.79
CA VAL A 311 -10.90 -2.23 11.93
C VAL A 311 -11.10 -1.20 10.83
N ALA A 312 -11.18 -1.61 9.55
CA ALA A 312 -11.41 -0.68 8.45
C ALA A 312 -12.62 0.23 8.69
N GLY A 313 -13.71 -0.32 9.22
CA GLY A 313 -14.91 0.44 9.61
C GLY A 313 -14.65 1.46 10.73
N THR A 314 -13.89 1.11 11.77
CA THR A 314 -13.52 2.08 12.83
C THR A 314 -12.61 3.19 12.30
N LEU A 315 -11.81 2.92 11.26
CA LEU A 315 -10.99 3.93 10.57
C LEU A 315 -11.79 4.79 9.57
N GLY A 316 -13.11 4.58 9.45
CA GLY A 316 -14.01 5.34 8.58
C GLY A 316 -14.16 4.80 7.16
N ALA A 317 -13.59 3.63 6.84
CA ALA A 317 -13.79 3.00 5.54
C ALA A 317 -15.26 2.58 5.35
N ARG A 318 -15.79 2.85 4.16
CA ARG A 318 -17.17 2.45 3.77
C ARG A 318 -17.20 1.14 2.98
N ALA A 319 -16.08 0.43 2.93
CA ALA A 319 -15.94 -0.88 2.32
C ALA A 319 -15.17 -1.80 3.27
N GLY A 320 -15.52 -3.09 3.29
CA GLY A 320 -14.94 -4.05 4.24
C GLY A 320 -13.54 -4.55 3.91
N LEU A 321 -12.91 -4.07 2.83
CA LEU A 321 -11.55 -4.41 2.38
C LEU A 321 -11.20 -5.92 2.33
N TRP A 322 -12.20 -6.80 2.24
CA TRP A 322 -12.04 -8.23 2.07
C TRP A 322 -11.67 -8.58 0.62
N GLU A 323 -11.35 -9.85 0.36
CA GLU A 323 -11.14 -10.35 -1.00
C GLU A 323 -11.90 -11.65 -1.23
N SER A 324 -12.20 -11.96 -2.49
CA SER A 324 -12.87 -13.21 -2.87
C SER A 324 -12.06 -14.03 -3.88
N ALA A 325 -12.30 -15.34 -3.82
CA ALA A 325 -11.79 -16.28 -4.80
C ALA A 325 -12.78 -17.42 -5.04
N ASN A 326 -13.00 -17.78 -6.30
CA ASN A 326 -13.71 -18.99 -6.71
C ASN A 326 -12.74 -19.89 -7.47
N VAL A 327 -12.55 -21.12 -7.00
CA VAL A 327 -11.73 -22.12 -7.69
C VAL A 327 -12.65 -23.18 -8.27
N ARG A 328 -12.51 -23.46 -9.57
CA ARG A 328 -13.34 -24.41 -10.31
C ARG A 328 -12.47 -25.46 -10.96
N ILE A 329 -12.68 -26.73 -10.58
CA ILE A 329 -12.09 -27.88 -11.26
C ILE A 329 -13.03 -28.30 -12.39
N HIS A 330 -12.50 -28.39 -13.61
CA HIS A 330 -13.23 -28.86 -14.78
C HIS A 330 -13.23 -30.39 -14.84
N MET A 331 -14.15 -30.96 -15.62
CA MET A 331 -14.28 -32.42 -15.76
C MET A 331 -13.01 -33.12 -16.27
N THR A 332 -12.15 -32.39 -16.98
CA THR A 332 -10.87 -32.87 -17.53
C THR A 332 -9.68 -32.67 -16.58
N GLY A 333 -9.91 -32.14 -15.36
CA GLY A 333 -8.87 -31.88 -14.36
C GLY A 333 -8.19 -30.51 -14.47
N LYS A 334 -8.47 -29.72 -15.51
CA LYS A 334 -8.02 -28.32 -15.62
C LYS A 334 -8.71 -27.44 -14.58
N VAL A 335 -8.14 -26.28 -14.26
CA VAL A 335 -8.65 -25.39 -13.21
C VAL A 335 -8.83 -23.97 -13.70
N SER A 336 -9.91 -23.33 -13.28
CA SER A 336 -10.09 -21.88 -13.38
C SER A 336 -10.18 -21.25 -11.99
N VAL A 337 -9.39 -20.20 -11.76
CA VAL A 337 -9.31 -19.44 -10.51
C VAL A 337 -9.82 -18.03 -10.78
N PHE A 338 -11.00 -17.68 -10.28
CA PHE A 338 -11.54 -16.34 -10.36
C PHE A 338 -11.16 -15.57 -9.10
N THR A 339 -10.50 -14.41 -9.23
CA THR A 339 -10.08 -13.59 -8.09
C THR A 339 -10.56 -12.15 -8.24
N GLY A 340 -10.99 -11.54 -7.14
CA GLY A 340 -11.33 -10.12 -7.11
C GLY A 340 -10.13 -9.16 -7.05
N SER A 341 -8.90 -9.69 -6.88
CA SER A 341 -7.67 -8.94 -7.14
C SER A 341 -7.52 -8.66 -8.63
N SER A 342 -6.93 -7.53 -9.03
CA SER A 342 -6.78 -7.11 -10.43
C SER A 342 -5.32 -6.88 -10.76
N ALA A 343 -4.76 -7.58 -11.75
CA ALA A 343 -3.34 -7.46 -12.08
C ALA A 343 -3.05 -6.19 -12.92
N HIS A 344 -1.82 -5.68 -12.78
CA HIS A 344 -1.27 -4.54 -13.52
C HIS A 344 0.25 -4.65 -13.67
N GLY A 345 0.74 -5.89 -13.80
CA GLY A 345 2.15 -6.23 -14.07
C GLY A 345 2.91 -6.98 -12.96
N GLN A 346 2.28 -7.24 -11.81
CA GLN A 346 2.91 -7.89 -10.65
C GLN A 346 2.86 -9.43 -10.67
N GLY A 347 2.37 -10.05 -11.74
CA GLY A 347 2.42 -11.51 -11.95
C GLY A 347 1.42 -12.33 -11.15
N HIS A 348 0.19 -11.83 -10.96
CA HIS A 348 -0.86 -12.57 -10.23
C HIS A 348 -1.20 -13.89 -10.91
N GLU A 349 -1.28 -13.89 -12.24
CA GLU A 349 -1.64 -15.06 -13.05
C GLU A 349 -0.71 -16.24 -12.76
N THR A 350 0.58 -15.96 -12.59
CA THR A 350 1.58 -16.97 -12.22
C THR A 350 1.53 -17.31 -10.73
N ALA A 351 1.63 -16.31 -9.86
CA ALA A 351 1.76 -16.54 -8.42
C ALA A 351 0.52 -17.21 -7.81
N PHE A 352 -0.69 -16.83 -8.26
CA PHE A 352 -1.93 -17.42 -7.78
C PHE A 352 -2.17 -18.83 -8.33
N ALA A 353 -1.76 -19.10 -9.59
CA ALA A 353 -1.77 -20.46 -10.11
C ALA A 353 -0.84 -21.37 -9.31
N GLN A 354 0.34 -20.88 -8.89
CA GLN A 354 1.28 -21.64 -8.06
C GLN A 354 0.69 -22.03 -6.69
N ILE A 355 -0.10 -21.15 -6.05
CA ILE A 355 -0.80 -21.48 -4.78
C ILE A 355 -1.75 -22.66 -4.98
N VAL A 356 -2.53 -22.65 -6.06
CA VAL A 356 -3.48 -23.75 -6.33
C VAL A 356 -2.75 -25.03 -6.73
N SER A 357 -1.70 -24.90 -7.55
CA SER A 357 -0.84 -26.01 -7.96
C SER A 357 -0.24 -26.73 -6.75
N SER A 358 0.36 -26.00 -5.80
CA SER A 358 0.95 -26.59 -4.60
C SER A 358 -0.08 -27.31 -3.72
N GLU A 359 -1.31 -26.81 -3.68
CA GLU A 359 -2.35 -27.41 -2.83
C GLU A 359 -3.00 -28.66 -3.42
N LEU A 360 -3.20 -28.69 -4.74
CA LEU A 360 -3.93 -29.76 -5.42
C LEU A 360 -3.03 -30.75 -6.16
N GLY A 361 -1.74 -30.43 -6.38
CA GLY A 361 -0.82 -31.25 -7.18
C GLY A 361 -1.13 -31.20 -8.68
N ILE A 362 -1.88 -30.20 -9.15
CA ILE A 362 -2.19 -29.97 -10.55
C ILE A 362 -1.07 -29.12 -11.17
N PRO A 363 -0.54 -29.44 -12.37
CA PRO A 363 0.48 -28.64 -13.03
C PRO A 363 0.04 -27.17 -13.19
N VAL A 364 0.95 -26.22 -13.03
CA VAL A 364 0.61 -24.78 -13.02
C VAL A 364 0.07 -24.31 -14.37
N GLU A 365 0.54 -24.92 -15.46
CA GLU A 365 0.10 -24.71 -16.84
C GLU A 365 -1.35 -25.14 -17.10
N ASP A 366 -1.94 -25.91 -16.19
CA ASP A 366 -3.33 -26.39 -16.26
C ASP A 366 -4.29 -25.51 -15.44
N ILE A 367 -3.81 -24.37 -14.94
CA ILE A 367 -4.52 -23.48 -14.03
C ILE A 367 -4.59 -22.07 -14.63
N ASP A 368 -5.78 -21.66 -15.04
CA ASP A 368 -6.04 -20.31 -15.55
C ASP A 368 -6.53 -19.40 -14.42
N VAL A 369 -5.93 -18.22 -14.27
CA VAL A 369 -6.37 -17.19 -13.33
C VAL A 369 -7.13 -16.10 -14.07
N ILE A 370 -8.38 -15.89 -13.70
CA ILE A 370 -9.29 -14.88 -14.26
C ILE A 370 -9.47 -13.75 -13.25
N HIS A 371 -9.19 -12.52 -13.70
CA HIS A 371 -9.36 -11.29 -12.93
C HIS A 371 -9.95 -10.16 -13.79
N GLY A 372 -10.21 -9.00 -13.20
CA GLY A 372 -10.51 -7.77 -13.95
C GLY A 372 -11.95 -7.58 -14.46
N ASP A 373 -12.72 -8.65 -14.67
CA ASP A 373 -14.11 -8.57 -15.18
C ASP A 373 -15.19 -8.76 -14.10
N THR A 374 -15.87 -7.66 -13.79
CA THR A 374 -16.89 -7.61 -12.74
C THR A 374 -18.14 -8.45 -12.99
N SER A 375 -18.38 -8.94 -14.22
CA SER A 375 -19.50 -9.86 -14.49
C SER A 375 -19.12 -11.34 -14.38
N GLN A 376 -17.82 -11.67 -14.43
CA GLN A 376 -17.34 -13.05 -14.33
C GLN A 376 -16.93 -13.43 -12.91
N ILE A 377 -16.56 -12.42 -12.11
CA ILE A 377 -15.88 -12.62 -10.82
C ILE A 377 -16.75 -12.07 -9.70
N GLN A 378 -16.80 -12.81 -8.59
CA GLN A 378 -17.36 -12.30 -7.34
C GLN A 378 -16.69 -10.97 -6.96
N MET A 379 -17.44 -10.10 -6.28
CA MET A 379 -16.92 -8.81 -5.86
C MET A 379 -15.61 -8.96 -5.08
N GLY A 380 -14.64 -8.11 -5.39
CA GLY A 380 -13.39 -7.98 -4.68
C GLY A 380 -13.07 -6.52 -4.39
N THR A 381 -12.02 -6.30 -3.61
CA THR A 381 -11.56 -4.94 -3.33
C THR A 381 -10.52 -4.47 -4.36
N GLY A 382 -9.87 -5.40 -5.08
CA GLY A 382 -8.84 -5.08 -6.06
C GLY A 382 -7.43 -5.03 -5.47
N SER A 383 -6.49 -4.46 -6.21
CA SER A 383 -5.05 -4.65 -5.93
C SER A 383 -4.30 -3.35 -5.72
N PHE A 384 -3.91 -3.11 -4.46
CA PHE A 384 -3.18 -1.96 -3.95
C PHE A 384 -2.64 -2.25 -2.55
N GLY A 385 -1.83 -1.35 -1.96
CA GLY A 385 -1.33 -1.51 -0.58
C GLY A 385 -0.72 -2.89 -0.29
N SER A 386 -0.08 -3.48 -1.32
CA SER A 386 0.50 -4.83 -1.29
C SER A 386 -0.45 -5.92 -0.78
N ARG A 387 -1.77 -5.78 -0.95
CA ARG A 387 -2.78 -6.66 -0.33
C ARG A 387 -3.07 -7.97 -1.07
N SER A 388 -2.63 -8.09 -2.32
CA SER A 388 -3.14 -9.14 -3.21
C SER A 388 -2.72 -10.54 -2.77
N ALA A 389 -1.46 -10.73 -2.34
CA ALA A 389 -1.02 -12.01 -1.77
C ALA A 389 -1.64 -12.27 -0.39
N ALA A 390 -1.55 -11.29 0.52
CA ALA A 390 -2.03 -11.43 1.89
C ALA A 390 -3.53 -11.71 2.01
N VAL A 391 -4.36 -11.08 1.16
CA VAL A 391 -5.82 -11.20 1.24
C VAL A 391 -6.36 -12.06 0.10
N GLY A 392 -5.98 -11.77 -1.15
CA GLY A 392 -6.43 -12.52 -2.33
C GLY A 392 -5.82 -13.93 -2.40
N GLY A 393 -4.52 -14.05 -2.16
CA GLY A 393 -3.84 -15.35 -2.05
C GLY A 393 -4.42 -16.21 -0.93
N SER A 394 -4.70 -15.62 0.23
CA SER A 394 -5.40 -16.30 1.33
C SER A 394 -6.80 -16.77 0.93
N ALA A 395 -7.59 -15.93 0.24
CA ALA A 395 -8.90 -16.33 -0.25
C ALA A 395 -8.81 -17.52 -1.23
N ILE A 396 -7.82 -17.52 -2.12
CA ILE A 396 -7.56 -18.62 -3.06
C ILE A 396 -7.17 -19.89 -2.30
N HIS A 397 -6.23 -19.80 -1.35
CA HIS A 397 -5.81 -20.93 -0.53
C HIS A 397 -7.00 -21.54 0.22
N LEU A 398 -7.80 -20.74 0.91
CA LEU A 398 -8.98 -21.20 1.65
C LEU A 398 -10.05 -21.81 0.74
N SER A 399 -10.31 -21.23 -0.44
CA SER A 399 -11.20 -21.82 -1.44
C SER A 399 -10.68 -23.16 -1.96
N THR A 400 -9.36 -23.29 -2.10
CA THR A 400 -8.69 -24.52 -2.54
C THR A 400 -8.73 -25.61 -1.45
N GLN A 401 -8.56 -25.26 -0.17
CA GLN A 401 -8.72 -26.22 0.94
C GLN A 401 -10.11 -26.87 0.95
N LYS A 402 -11.17 -26.10 0.72
CA LYS A 402 -12.53 -26.63 0.64
C LYS A 402 -12.69 -27.69 -0.47
N ILE A 403 -12.02 -27.50 -1.60
CA ILE A 403 -11.99 -28.48 -2.69
C ILE A 403 -11.21 -29.72 -2.26
N LYS A 404 -10.03 -29.54 -1.66
CA LYS A 404 -9.16 -30.61 -1.17
C LYS A 404 -9.89 -31.50 -0.15
N ASP A 405 -10.63 -30.90 0.78
CA ASP A 405 -11.43 -31.63 1.77
C ASP A 405 -12.54 -32.45 1.12
N LYS A 406 -13.23 -31.89 0.12
CA LYS A 406 -14.24 -32.63 -0.65
C LYS A 406 -13.61 -33.77 -1.46
N ALA A 407 -12.47 -33.52 -2.10
CA ALA A 407 -11.74 -34.50 -2.90
C ALA A 407 -11.27 -35.68 -2.03
N LYS A 408 -10.76 -35.42 -0.81
CA LYS A 408 -10.40 -36.48 0.15
C LYS A 408 -11.57 -37.40 0.48
N LYS A 409 -12.77 -36.86 0.69
CA LYS A 409 -13.98 -37.66 0.95
C LYS A 409 -14.35 -38.55 -0.24
N LEU A 410 -14.22 -38.03 -1.46
CA LEU A 410 -14.47 -38.80 -2.68
C LEU A 410 -13.40 -39.89 -2.87
N ALA A 411 -12.14 -39.56 -2.64
CA ALA A 411 -11.04 -40.52 -2.71
C ALA A 411 -11.21 -41.66 -1.68
N ALA A 412 -11.56 -41.33 -0.42
CA ALA A 412 -11.87 -42.31 0.61
C ALA A 412 -12.99 -43.27 0.19
N HIS A 413 -14.06 -42.74 -0.40
CA HIS A 413 -15.15 -43.56 -0.93
C HIS A 413 -14.71 -44.50 -2.06
N ILE A 414 -13.88 -44.02 -3.00
CA ILE A 414 -13.39 -44.80 -4.14
C ILE A 414 -12.37 -45.86 -3.70
N LEU A 415 -11.56 -45.55 -2.69
CA LEU A 415 -10.49 -46.42 -2.17
C LEU A 415 -10.96 -47.35 -1.04
N GLU A 416 -12.23 -47.27 -0.63
CA GLU A 416 -12.80 -48.03 0.49
C GLU A 416 -12.02 -47.85 1.81
N ALA A 417 -11.53 -46.63 2.07
CA ALA A 417 -10.64 -46.29 3.19
C ALA A 417 -11.25 -45.28 4.17
#